data_AF-V8NVU3-F1
#
_entry.id   AF-V8NVU3-F1
#
_cell.length_a   1.000
_cell.length_b   1.000
_cell.length_c   1.000
_cell.angle_alpha   90.00
_cell.angle_beta   90.00
_cell.angle_gamma   90.00
#
_symmetry.space_group_name_H-M   'P 1'
#
loop_
_entity.id
_entity.type
_entity.pdbx_description
1 polymer ?
#
loop_
_entity_poly.entity_id
_entity_poly.type
_entity_poly.pdbx_seq_one_letter_code
_entity_poly.pdbx_strand_id
1 'polypeptide(L)'
;MLRLVTLLEYRLSSRGTEATMKRYLERFFLINCHSSSQLLLSLYSLESMFLSQPSLSLLIIDSMSAFYWIDRANGGENLSLQEANLKKCVQVLQKLVKEHHLVLFATTQSLMQKSSNFVESSEKTVCDAGSDYRPFLCQAWQHLVTHRIFFSRHPHPDGTQGFLIATCHIQNDCVVKRSFSIMEQGIQF
;
A
#
# COMPACT_ATOMS: atom_id res chain seq x y z
N MET A 1 9.76 -9.51 -11.39
CA MET A 1 9.15 -10.06 -12.62
C MET A 1 9.07 -11.59 -12.62
N LEU A 2 10.18 -12.34 -12.46
CA LEU A 2 10.16 -13.81 -12.53
C LEU A 2 9.13 -14.48 -11.60
N ARG A 3 9.06 -14.06 -10.33
CA ARG A 3 8.09 -14.61 -9.36
C ARG A 3 6.62 -14.38 -9.77
N LEU A 4 6.31 -13.27 -10.44
CA LEU A 4 4.95 -12.99 -10.94
C LEU A 4 4.60 -13.96 -12.07
N VAL A 5 5.54 -14.22 -12.98
CA VAL A 5 5.36 -15.19 -14.06
C VAL A 5 5.11 -16.58 -13.50
N THR A 6 5.93 -17.03 -12.54
CA THR A 6 5.75 -18.34 -11.88
C THR A 6 4.38 -18.46 -11.20
N LEU A 7 3.92 -17.40 -10.53
CA LEU A 7 2.59 -17.37 -9.92
C LEU A 7 1.48 -17.44 -10.96
N LEU A 8 1.62 -16.72 -12.08
CA LEU A 8 0.64 -16.77 -13.17
C LEU A 8 0.60 -18.16 -13.83
N GLU A 9 1.75 -18.76 -14.11
CA GLU A 9 1.86 -20.13 -14.62
C GLU A 9 1.15 -21.12 -13.69
N TYR A 10 1.43 -21.04 -12.39
CA TYR A 10 0.79 -21.89 -11.39
C TYR A 10 -0.73 -21.68 -11.32
N ARG A 11 -1.20 -20.44 -11.26
CA ARG A 11 -2.64 -20.13 -11.13
C ARG A 11 -3.42 -20.45 -12.40
N LEU A 12 -2.75 -20.43 -13.55
CA LEU A 12 -3.34 -20.74 -14.85
C LEU A 12 -3.09 -22.18 -15.29
N SER A 13 -2.49 -23.05 -14.46
CA SER A 13 -1.96 -24.38 -14.78
C SER A 13 -2.91 -25.39 -15.45
N SER A 14 -4.20 -25.06 -15.66
CA SER A 14 -5.15 -25.88 -16.44
C SER A 14 -5.62 -25.26 -17.77
N ARG A 15 -5.34 -23.97 -18.04
CA ARG A 15 -5.83 -23.23 -19.23
C ARG A 15 -4.87 -22.15 -19.77
N GLY A 16 -3.78 -21.87 -19.09
CA GLY A 16 -2.83 -20.80 -19.44
C GLY A 16 -1.86 -21.24 -20.50
N THR A 17 -2.07 -20.78 -21.73
CA THR A 17 -1.02 -20.82 -22.76
C THR A 17 -0.08 -19.63 -22.57
N GLU A 18 1.11 -19.68 -23.18
CA GLU A 18 2.02 -18.53 -23.24
C GLU A 18 1.31 -17.26 -23.77
N ALA A 19 0.43 -17.42 -24.76
CA ALA A 19 -0.38 -16.35 -25.31
C ALA A 19 -1.32 -15.72 -24.26
N THR A 20 -1.89 -16.53 -23.37
CA THR A 20 -2.72 -16.06 -22.25
C THR A 20 -1.91 -15.25 -21.25
N MET A 21 -0.68 -15.69 -20.93
CA MET A 21 0.21 -14.98 -20.01
C MET A 21 0.67 -13.64 -20.60
N LYS A 22 1.08 -13.63 -21.87
CA LYS A 22 1.44 -12.40 -22.59
C LYS A 22 0.30 -11.38 -22.53
N ARG A 23 -0.94 -11.81 -22.80
CA ARG A 23 -2.14 -10.95 -22.73
C ARG A 23 -2.37 -10.35 -21.34
N TYR A 24 -2.07 -11.06 -20.26
CA TYR A 24 -2.18 -10.51 -18.90
C TYR A 24 -1.06 -9.52 -18.59
N LEU A 25 0.18 -9.84 -18.98
CA LEU A 25 1.34 -8.98 -18.75
C LEU A 25 1.33 -7.71 -19.62
N GLU A 26 0.72 -7.75 -20.80
CA GLU A 26 0.50 -6.57 -21.66
C GLU A 26 -0.33 -5.48 -20.98
N ARG A 27 -1.14 -5.84 -19.97
CA ARG A 27 -1.96 -4.91 -19.20
C ARG A 27 -1.29 -4.45 -17.91
N PHE A 28 -0.10 -4.97 -17.61
CA PHE A 28 0.66 -4.67 -16.42
C PHE A 28 1.75 -3.64 -16.73
N PHE A 29 1.62 -2.45 -16.17
CA PHE A 29 2.58 -1.38 -16.30
C PHE A 29 3.39 -1.23 -15.02
N LEU A 30 4.72 -1.25 -15.14
CA LEU A 30 5.65 -1.06 -14.03
C LEU A 30 6.48 0.20 -14.26
N ILE A 31 6.44 1.11 -13.29
CA ILE A 31 7.25 2.33 -13.28
C ILE A 31 8.08 2.31 -11.99
N ASN A 32 9.40 2.38 -12.14
CA ASN A 32 10.32 2.49 -11.02
C ASN A 32 10.70 3.95 -10.80
N CYS A 33 10.25 4.52 -9.68
CA CYS A 33 10.59 5.88 -9.29
C CYS A 33 11.74 5.84 -8.28
N HIS A 34 12.76 6.68 -8.50
CA HIS A 34 13.95 6.77 -7.63
C HIS A 34 13.98 8.05 -6.79
N SER A 35 12.99 8.93 -6.95
CA SER A 35 12.79 10.12 -6.13
C SER A 35 11.32 10.51 -6.06
N SER A 36 10.96 11.33 -5.07
CA SER A 36 9.62 11.91 -4.93
C SER A 36 9.23 12.77 -6.13
N SER A 37 10.18 13.47 -6.73
CA SER A 37 9.99 14.23 -7.97
C SER A 37 9.71 13.32 -9.17
N GLN A 38 10.43 12.20 -9.32
CA GLN A 38 10.14 11.22 -10.37
C GLN A 38 8.75 10.61 -10.19
N LEU A 39 8.36 10.25 -8.97
CA LEU A 39 7.01 9.78 -8.68
C LEU A 39 5.95 10.81 -9.09
N LEU A 40 6.14 12.07 -8.72
CA LEU A 40 5.21 13.14 -9.07
C LEU A 40 5.05 13.30 -10.60
N LEU A 41 6.16 13.32 -11.33
CA LEU A 41 6.14 13.42 -12.80
C LEU A 41 5.47 12.20 -13.44
N SER A 42 5.74 11.00 -12.92
CA SER A 42 5.07 9.78 -13.38
C SER A 42 3.56 9.86 -13.15
N LEU A 43 3.10 10.32 -11.98
CA LEU A 43 1.67 10.48 -11.69
C LEU A 43 0.97 11.46 -12.64
N TYR A 44 1.60 12.59 -12.98
CA TYR A 44 1.07 13.50 -14.00
C TYR A 44 0.97 12.84 -15.38
N SER A 45 1.93 11.98 -15.72
CA SER A 45 1.93 11.26 -17.00
C SER A 45 0.88 10.15 -17.06
N LEU A 46 0.37 9.68 -15.92
CA LEU A 46 -0.66 8.63 -15.89
C LEU A 46 -2.02 9.13 -16.39
N GLU A 47 -2.31 10.44 -16.31
CA GLU A 47 -3.58 11.01 -16.75
C GLU A 47 -3.85 10.68 -18.23
N SER A 48 -2.85 10.81 -19.11
CA SER A 48 -2.98 10.46 -20.52
C SER A 48 -3.12 8.94 -20.75
N MET A 49 -2.53 8.12 -19.88
CA MET A 49 -2.60 6.66 -19.96
C MET A 49 -4.01 6.16 -19.59
N PHE A 50 -4.64 6.71 -18.55
CA PHE A 50 -6.01 6.33 -18.18
C PHE A 50 -7.05 6.78 -19.21
N LEU A 51 -6.82 7.93 -19.88
CA LEU A 51 -7.68 8.36 -21.00
C LEU A 51 -7.59 7.43 -22.22
N SER A 52 -6.42 6.88 -22.50
CA SER A 52 -6.21 5.96 -23.63
C SER A 52 -6.60 4.51 -23.32
N GLN A 53 -6.60 4.12 -22.05
CA GLN A 53 -6.90 2.76 -21.60
C GLN A 53 -7.93 2.76 -20.47
N PRO A 54 -9.23 2.97 -20.77
CA PRO A 54 -10.29 3.09 -19.76
C PRO A 54 -10.54 1.80 -18.96
N SER A 55 -9.94 0.68 -19.36
CA SER A 55 -10.00 -0.59 -18.62
C SER A 55 -9.05 -0.66 -17.42
N LEU A 56 -8.10 0.27 -17.29
CA LEU A 56 -7.21 0.36 -16.14
C LEU A 56 -7.99 0.92 -14.95
N SER A 57 -8.17 0.09 -13.93
CA SER A 57 -8.94 0.41 -12.72
C SER A 57 -8.15 0.26 -11.43
N LEU A 58 -6.87 -0.14 -11.51
CA LEU A 58 -6.03 -0.45 -10.35
C LEU A 58 -4.70 0.29 -10.44
N LEU A 59 -4.38 1.06 -9.40
CA LEU A 59 -3.09 1.71 -9.20
C LEU A 59 -2.47 1.19 -7.89
N ILE A 60 -1.24 0.69 -7.97
CA ILE A 60 -0.48 0.21 -6.81
C ILE A 60 0.76 1.07 -6.64
N ILE A 61 0.96 1.64 -5.44
CA ILE A 61 2.16 2.41 -5.08
C ILE A 61 2.90 1.70 -3.95
N ASP A 62 4.12 1.24 -4.22
CA ASP A 62 4.98 0.60 -3.25
C ASP A 62 6.32 1.37 -3.14
N SER A 63 6.51 2.30 -2.19
CA SER A 63 5.60 2.74 -1.11
C SER A 63 5.44 4.26 -1.10
N MET A 64 4.32 4.77 -0.58
CA MET A 64 4.09 6.22 -0.44
C MET A 64 5.05 6.89 0.57
N SER A 65 5.68 6.11 1.44
CA SER A 65 6.67 6.57 2.42
C SER A 65 8.12 6.42 1.94
N ALA A 66 8.37 5.92 0.72
CA ALA A 66 9.71 5.57 0.25
C ALA A 66 10.71 6.74 0.31
N PHE A 67 10.23 7.96 0.06
CA PHE A 67 11.06 9.17 0.01
C PHE A 67 10.93 10.04 1.27
N TYR A 68 10.23 9.56 2.31
CA TYR A 68 9.92 10.36 3.50
C TYR A 68 11.16 11.03 4.11
N TRP A 69 12.21 10.27 4.39
CA TRP A 69 13.42 10.80 5.02
C TRP A 69 14.20 11.76 4.12
N ILE A 70 14.25 11.47 2.82
CA ILE A 70 14.96 12.31 1.85
C ILE A 70 14.25 13.65 1.69
N ASP A 71 12.92 13.63 1.55
CA ASP A 71 12.12 14.86 1.42
C ASP A 71 12.19 15.70 2.72
N ARG A 72 12.20 15.05 3.89
CA ARG A 72 12.40 15.71 5.18
C ARG A 72 13.77 16.38 5.30
N ALA A 73 14.83 15.73 4.85
CA ALA A 73 16.16 16.32 4.83
C ALA A 73 16.23 17.52 3.87
N ASN A 74 15.65 17.40 2.67
CA ASN A 74 15.65 18.44 1.65
C ASN A 74 14.85 19.70 2.05
N GLY A 75 13.81 19.55 2.87
CA GLY A 75 12.96 20.66 3.32
C GLY A 75 13.53 21.49 4.47
N GLY A 76 14.68 21.12 5.05
CA GLY A 76 15.29 21.83 6.18
C GLY A 76 14.38 21.85 7.40
N GLU A 77 14.15 23.02 8.00
CA GLU A 77 13.24 23.19 9.14
C GLU A 77 11.78 23.45 8.74
N ASN A 78 11.52 23.68 7.45
CA ASN A 78 10.21 24.08 6.96
C ASN A 78 9.36 22.86 6.60
N LEU A 79 8.39 22.54 7.46
CA LEU A 79 7.45 21.43 7.26
C LEU A 79 6.75 21.46 5.89
N SER A 80 6.42 22.65 5.39
CA SER A 80 5.75 22.78 4.09
C SER A 80 6.65 22.36 2.94
N LEU A 81 7.96 22.66 3.01
CA LEU A 81 8.94 22.22 2.02
C LEU A 81 9.22 20.72 2.15
N GLN A 82 9.33 20.22 3.38
CA GLN A 82 9.54 18.81 3.67
C GLN A 82 8.42 17.91 3.11
N GLU A 83 7.18 18.42 3.07
CA GLU A 83 6.01 17.67 2.59
C GLU A 83 5.57 18.08 1.17
N ALA A 84 6.29 18.99 0.51
CA ALA A 84 5.80 19.64 -0.72
C ALA A 84 5.52 18.63 -1.85
N ASN A 85 6.46 17.71 -2.11
CA ASN A 85 6.31 16.70 -3.16
C ASN A 85 5.20 15.71 -2.81
N LEU A 86 5.18 15.22 -1.56
CA LEU A 86 4.13 14.31 -1.10
C LEU A 86 2.75 14.94 -1.23
N LYS A 87 2.57 16.20 -0.82
CA LYS A 87 1.29 16.93 -0.96
C LYS A 87 0.84 16.99 -2.41
N LYS A 88 1.74 17.32 -3.34
CA LYS A 88 1.44 17.34 -4.78
C LYS A 88 1.08 15.96 -5.31
N CYS A 89 1.82 14.91 -4.93
CA CYS A 89 1.50 13.54 -5.32
C CYS A 89 0.07 13.16 -4.86
N VAL A 90 -0.28 13.49 -3.62
CA VAL A 90 -1.62 13.19 -3.09
C VAL A 90 -2.72 13.97 -3.81
N GLN A 91 -2.49 15.23 -4.15
CA GLN A 91 -3.45 16.03 -4.93
C GLN A 91 -3.72 15.40 -6.30
N VAL A 92 -2.66 14.97 -7.00
CA VAL A 92 -2.80 14.26 -8.28
C VAL A 92 -3.53 12.93 -8.09
N LEU A 93 -3.19 12.15 -7.06
CA LEU A 93 -3.87 10.89 -6.76
C LEU A 93 -5.37 11.09 -6.46
N GLN A 94 -5.72 12.11 -5.69
CA GLN A 94 -7.11 12.46 -5.40
C GLN A 94 -7.88 12.74 -6.70
N LYS A 95 -7.28 13.49 -7.63
CA LYS A 95 -7.85 13.75 -8.96
C LYS A 95 -8.04 12.44 -9.73
N LEU A 96 -6.98 11.64 -9.86
CA LEU A 96 -6.99 10.39 -10.63
C LEU A 96 -8.02 9.39 -10.08
N VAL A 97 -8.06 9.18 -8.77
CA VAL A 97 -9.02 8.28 -8.11
C VAL A 97 -10.45 8.73 -8.36
N LYS A 98 -10.73 10.03 -8.25
CA LYS A 98 -12.09 10.59 -8.41
C LYS A 98 -12.54 10.56 -9.87
N GLU A 99 -11.69 10.97 -10.81
CA GLU A 99 -12.06 11.14 -12.22
C GLU A 99 -12.10 9.80 -12.97
N HIS A 100 -11.17 8.89 -12.65
CA HIS A 100 -11.05 7.60 -13.34
C HIS A 100 -11.56 6.40 -12.53
N HIS A 101 -12.20 6.64 -11.37
CA HIS A 101 -12.76 5.60 -10.50
C HIS A 101 -11.73 4.50 -10.14
N LEU A 102 -10.49 4.91 -9.90
CA LEU A 102 -9.39 3.98 -9.66
C LEU A 102 -9.44 3.43 -8.23
N VAL A 103 -9.18 2.14 -8.11
CA VAL A 103 -8.82 1.52 -6.85
C VAL A 103 -7.32 1.76 -6.60
N LEU A 104 -7.01 2.55 -5.58
CA LEU A 104 -5.64 2.83 -5.15
C LEU A 104 -5.25 1.91 -3.98
N PHE A 105 -4.23 1.09 -4.19
CA PHE A 105 -3.49 0.45 -3.11
C PHE A 105 -2.15 1.16 -2.92
N ALA A 106 -1.81 1.46 -1.68
CA ALA A 106 -0.51 2.00 -1.35
C ALA A 106 0.03 1.35 -0.08
N THR A 107 1.32 1.01 -0.11
CA THR A 107 2.02 0.58 1.10
C THR A 107 2.62 1.79 1.80
N THR A 108 2.76 1.67 3.12
CA THR A 108 3.54 2.60 3.95
C THR A 108 4.40 1.80 4.90
N GLN A 109 5.61 2.26 5.16
CA GLN A 109 6.50 1.69 6.14
C GLN A 109 6.01 1.99 7.56
N SER A 110 6.21 1.07 8.50
CA SER A 110 5.88 1.29 9.91
C SER A 110 7.00 2.09 10.60
N LEU A 111 7.14 3.37 10.22
CA LEU A 111 8.22 4.24 10.72
C LEU A 111 7.95 4.79 12.13
N MET A 112 6.68 5.07 12.44
CA MET A 112 6.28 5.67 13.72
C MET A 112 5.37 4.69 14.46
N GLN A 113 5.97 3.94 15.37
CA GLN A 113 5.28 3.11 16.35
C GLN A 113 5.25 3.86 17.69
N LYS A 114 4.17 3.70 18.47
CA LYS A 114 4.20 4.13 19.88
C LYS A 114 5.34 3.37 20.57
N SER A 115 6.24 4.09 21.24
CA SER A 115 7.22 3.48 22.12
C SER A 115 6.46 2.77 23.25
N SER A 116 6.57 1.45 23.32
CA SER A 116 6.03 0.63 24.40
C SER A 116 6.85 0.76 25.69
N ASN A 117 6.99 1.97 26.24
CA ASN A 117 7.71 2.18 27.50
C ASN A 117 6.78 2.77 28.57
N PHE A 118 6.59 1.96 29.63
CA PHE A 118 6.19 2.30 31.00
C PHE A 118 4.79 2.89 31.23
N VAL A 119 3.84 2.04 31.66
CA VAL A 119 3.30 2.00 33.04
C VAL A 119 2.53 0.67 33.20
N GLU A 120 2.97 -0.11 34.17
CA GLU A 120 2.32 -1.28 34.76
C GLU A 120 0.95 -0.89 35.36
N SER A 121 -0.03 -1.78 35.33
CA SER A 121 -1.42 -1.60 35.84
C SER A 121 -2.38 -0.83 34.92
N SER A 122 -3.07 -1.56 34.04
CA SER A 122 -4.52 -1.76 34.17
C SER A 122 -4.98 -2.69 33.04
N GLU A 123 -5.97 -3.54 33.32
CA GLU A 123 -6.58 -4.52 32.43
C GLU A 123 -6.81 -3.95 31.01
N LYS A 124 -5.98 -4.34 30.04
CA LYS A 124 -6.14 -3.94 28.65
C LYS A 124 -6.94 -4.98 27.89
N THR A 125 -8.18 -4.60 27.60
CA THR A 125 -9.13 -5.29 26.75
C THR A 125 -8.57 -5.54 25.35
N VAL A 126 -8.96 -6.69 24.81
CA VAL A 126 -8.51 -7.33 23.56
C VAL A 126 -8.78 -6.48 22.32
N CYS A 127 -7.78 -5.77 21.76
CA CYS A 127 -7.71 -5.41 20.32
C CYS A 127 -6.45 -4.60 19.90
N ASP A 128 -5.23 -5.08 20.14
CA ASP A 128 -4.03 -4.22 20.01
C ASP A 128 -3.24 -4.28 18.68
N ALA A 129 -3.70 -5.01 17.66
CA ALA A 129 -2.94 -5.15 16.41
C ALA A 129 -2.93 -3.89 15.50
N GLY A 130 -3.71 -2.86 15.84
CA GLY A 130 -3.85 -1.62 15.05
C GLY A 130 -3.71 -0.32 15.83
N SER A 131 -3.45 -0.37 17.15
CA SER A 131 -3.53 0.82 18.03
C SER A 131 -2.23 1.63 18.12
N ASP A 132 -1.11 1.07 17.65
CA ASP A 132 0.23 1.68 17.75
C ASP A 132 0.69 2.44 16.51
N TYR A 133 -0.04 2.35 15.39
CA TYR A 133 0.28 3.09 14.18
C TYR A 133 -0.01 4.57 14.36
N ARG A 134 1.03 5.40 14.22
CA ARG A 134 0.87 6.84 14.11
C ARG A 134 0.97 7.27 12.64
N PRO A 135 -0.10 7.89 12.08
CA PRO A 135 -0.01 8.49 10.76
C PRO A 135 1.09 9.55 10.75
N PHE A 136 2.09 9.39 9.88
CA PHE A 136 3.24 10.29 9.78
C PHE A 136 3.36 10.97 8.41
N LEU A 137 2.54 10.54 7.45
CA LEU A 137 2.40 11.19 6.16
C LEU A 137 1.48 12.41 6.29
N CYS A 138 1.61 13.33 5.34
CA CYS A 138 0.95 14.63 5.37
C CYS A 138 -0.59 14.51 5.51
N GLN A 139 -1.23 15.56 6.03
CA GLN A 139 -2.68 15.55 6.28
C GLN A 139 -3.50 15.25 5.01
N ALA A 140 -3.06 15.72 3.84
CA ALA A 140 -3.73 15.42 2.58
C ALA A 140 -3.80 13.91 2.32
N TRP A 141 -2.74 13.16 2.62
CA TRP A 141 -2.73 11.69 2.51
C TRP A 141 -3.80 11.08 3.42
N GLN A 142 -3.84 11.52 4.67
CA GLN A 142 -4.77 10.99 5.67
C GLN A 142 -6.23 11.14 5.24
N HIS A 143 -6.57 12.25 4.57
CA HIS A 143 -7.91 12.49 4.01
C HIS A 143 -8.24 11.66 2.77
N LEU A 144 -7.23 11.25 1.99
CA LEU A 144 -7.43 10.38 0.82
C LEU A 144 -7.67 8.92 1.23
N VAL A 145 -7.06 8.45 2.32
CA VAL A 145 -7.19 7.06 2.76
C VAL A 145 -8.63 6.80 3.24
N THR A 146 -9.24 5.73 2.72
CA THR A 146 -10.57 5.25 3.16
C THR A 146 -10.48 4.01 4.05
N HIS A 147 -9.53 3.13 3.73
CA HIS A 147 -9.29 1.88 4.44
C HIS A 147 -7.82 1.77 4.84
N ARG A 148 -7.56 1.25 6.03
CA ARG A 148 -6.21 0.86 6.46
C ARG A 148 -6.15 -0.63 6.67
N ILE A 149 -5.07 -1.23 6.17
CA ILE A 149 -4.82 -2.66 6.29
C ILE A 149 -3.50 -2.82 7.04
N PHE A 150 -3.56 -3.48 8.18
CA PHE A 150 -2.41 -3.78 9.02
C PHE A 150 -2.04 -5.25 8.88
N PHE A 151 -0.75 -5.51 8.72
CA PHE A 151 -0.19 -6.85 8.65
C PHE A 151 0.67 -7.09 9.89
N SER A 152 0.45 -8.22 10.55
CA SER A 152 1.25 -8.64 11.69
C SER A 152 1.60 -10.13 11.57
N ARG A 153 2.73 -10.54 12.15
CA ARG A 153 3.08 -11.95 12.26
C ARG A 153 2.24 -12.59 13.35
N HIS A 154 1.71 -13.78 13.09
CA HIS A 154 0.93 -14.54 14.05
C HIS A 154 1.43 -16.00 14.03
N PRO A 155 2.24 -16.43 15.02
CA PRO A 155 2.75 -17.79 15.04
C PRO A 155 1.58 -18.78 15.22
N HIS A 156 1.52 -19.80 14.37
CA HIS A 156 0.58 -20.90 14.55
C HIS A 156 1.08 -21.83 15.67
N PRO A 157 0.20 -22.44 16.48
CA PRO A 157 0.60 -23.43 17.50
C PRO A 157 1.49 -24.55 16.94
N ASP A 158 1.27 -24.91 15.68
CA ASP A 158 1.93 -25.99 14.95
C ASP A 158 3.35 -25.61 14.45
N GLY A 159 3.85 -24.42 14.82
CA GLY A 159 5.17 -23.91 14.41
C GLY A 159 5.24 -23.32 13.00
N THR A 160 4.13 -23.32 12.25
CA THR A 160 4.05 -22.69 10.92
C THR A 160 3.93 -21.17 11.04
N GLN A 161 4.57 -20.44 10.12
CA GLN A 161 4.54 -18.98 10.11
C GLN A 161 3.21 -18.48 9.54
N GLY A 162 2.28 -18.14 10.42
CA GLY A 162 1.04 -17.46 10.09
C GLY A 162 1.17 -15.93 10.11
N PHE A 163 0.22 -15.27 9.48
CA PHE A 163 0.06 -13.82 9.48
C PHE A 163 -1.38 -13.47 9.82
N LEU A 164 -1.56 -12.27 10.36
CA LEU A 164 -2.87 -11.70 10.63
C LEU A 164 -3.00 -10.40 9.85
N ILE A 165 -4.09 -10.27 9.11
CA ILE A 165 -4.53 -9.02 8.49
C ILE A 165 -5.62 -8.40 9.36
N ALA A 166 -5.51 -7.11 9.64
CA ALA A 166 -6.56 -6.32 10.27
C ALA A 166 -6.94 -5.16 9.34
N THR A 167 -8.16 -5.17 8.84
CA THR A 167 -8.70 -4.13 7.97
C THR A 167 -9.58 -3.21 8.79
N CYS A 168 -9.35 -1.90 8.69
CA CYS A 168 -10.11 -0.86 9.36
C CYS A 168 -10.71 0.11 8.34
N HIS A 169 -12.03 0.32 8.38
CA HIS A 169 -12.70 1.40 7.64
C HIS A 169 -12.66 2.70 8.44
N ILE A 170 -12.01 3.74 7.93
CA ILE A 170 -11.72 4.96 8.71
C ILE A 170 -12.98 5.68 9.19
N GLN A 171 -14.10 5.62 8.46
CA GLN A 171 -15.32 6.33 8.86
C GLN A 171 -16.19 5.57 9.88
N ASN A 172 -16.10 4.24 9.91
CA ASN A 172 -17.03 3.41 10.67
C ASN A 172 -16.33 2.68 11.82
N ASP A 173 -15.01 2.85 11.96
CA ASP A 173 -14.13 2.14 12.89
C ASP A 173 -14.35 0.62 12.93
N CYS A 174 -14.87 0.06 11.83
CA CYS A 174 -15.14 -1.36 11.71
C CYS A 174 -13.82 -2.08 11.44
N VAL A 175 -13.45 -2.97 12.36
CA VAL A 175 -12.21 -3.75 12.29
C VAL A 175 -12.54 -5.21 11.99
N VAL A 176 -12.05 -5.71 10.86
CA VAL A 176 -12.15 -7.12 10.47
C VAL A 176 -10.76 -7.74 10.51
N LYS A 177 -10.62 -8.85 11.24
CA LYS A 177 -9.37 -9.60 11.35
C LYS A 177 -9.50 -10.94 10.65
N ARG A 178 -8.48 -11.32 9.88
CA ARG A 178 -8.37 -12.63 9.22
C ARG A 178 -6.95 -13.15 9.37
N SER A 179 -6.80 -14.43 9.63
CA SER A 179 -5.50 -15.10 9.51
C SER A 179 -5.21 -15.38 8.03
N PHE A 180 -3.95 -15.44 7.65
CA PHE A 180 -3.52 -15.88 6.33
C PHE A 180 -2.09 -16.45 6.40
N SER A 181 -1.73 -17.25 5.39
CA SER A 181 -0.37 -17.74 5.16
C SER A 181 0.13 -17.31 3.79
N ILE A 182 1.44 -17.10 3.67
CA ILE A 182 2.09 -16.84 2.39
C ILE A 182 2.72 -18.14 1.92
N MET A 183 2.16 -18.73 0.87
CA MET A 183 2.63 -19.98 0.28
C MET A 183 3.27 -19.72 -1.10
N GLU A 184 3.79 -20.77 -1.74
CA GLU A 184 4.40 -20.67 -3.08
C GLU A 184 3.42 -20.13 -4.12
N GLN A 185 2.14 -20.47 -3.98
CA GLN A 185 1.01 -20.05 -4.81
C GLN A 185 0.41 -18.69 -4.45
N GLY A 186 1.04 -17.95 -3.52
CA GLY A 186 0.59 -16.65 -3.05
C GLY A 186 -0.10 -16.68 -1.68
N ILE A 187 -1.01 -15.73 -1.45
CA ILE A 187 -1.71 -15.55 -0.17
C ILE A 187 -2.89 -16.54 -0.07
N GLN A 188 -3.02 -17.22 1.07
CA GLN A 188 -4.15 -18.08 1.43
C GLN A 188 -4.74 -17.65 2.77
N PHE A 189 -6.06 -17.49 2.84
CA PHE A 189 -6.83 -17.08 4.04
C PHE A 189 -7.46 -18.29 4.73
#